data_AF-Q3T9T6-F1
#
_entry.id   AF-Q3T9T6-F1
#
_cell.length_a   1.000
_cell.length_b   1.000
_cell.length_c   1.000
_cell.angle_alpha   90.00
_cell.angle_beta   90.00
_cell.angle_gamma   90.00
#
_symmetry.space_group_name_H-M   'P 1'
#
loop_
_entity.id
_entity.type
_entity.pdbx_description
1 polymer ?
#
loop_
_entity_poly.entity_id
_entity_poly.type
_entity_poly.pdbx_seq_one_letter_code
_entity_poly.pdbx_strand_id
1 'polypeptide(L)'
;MGESQMVRRDLEDLGRLVLYVVMKGEIPFETLKTQNDEVLLTMSPDEETKDLIHCLFSPGENVKNCLVDLLGHPFFWTWENRYRTLRNVGNESDIKVRKCKSDLLRLLQHQTLEPPRSFDQWTSKIDKNVMDEMNHFYEKRKKNPYQDTVGDLLKFIRNIGEHINEEKKRGMKEILGDPSRYFQETFPDLVIYIYKKLKETEYRKHFPQPPPRLSVPEAVGPGGIQS
;
A
#
# COMPACT_ATOMS: atom_id res chain seq x y z
N MET A 1 -29.03 14.80 14.30
CA MET A 1 -29.08 13.32 14.17
C MET A 1 -29.20 12.85 12.72
N GLY A 2 -29.95 13.55 11.83
CA GLY A 2 -30.12 13.13 10.43
C GLY A 2 -28.89 13.27 9.51
N GLU A 3 -28.14 14.37 9.59
CA GLU A 3 -27.00 14.63 8.67
C GLU A 3 -25.87 13.61 8.80
N SER A 4 -25.48 13.24 10.04
CA SER A 4 -24.42 12.25 10.26
C SER A 4 -24.78 10.85 9.75
N GLN A 5 -26.07 10.50 9.76
CA GLN A 5 -26.54 9.22 9.21
C GLN A 5 -26.57 9.24 7.67
N MET A 6 -26.91 10.38 7.07
CA MET A 6 -26.86 10.54 5.61
C MET A 6 -25.44 10.43 5.08
N VAL A 7 -24.48 11.16 5.69
CA VAL A 7 -23.07 11.10 5.29
C VAL A 7 -22.52 9.68 5.43
N ARG A 8 -22.90 8.95 6.49
CA ARG A 8 -22.48 7.56 6.66
C ARG A 8 -23.00 6.65 5.53
N ARG A 9 -24.28 6.78 5.15
CA ARG A 9 -24.84 6.02 4.02
C ARG A 9 -24.13 6.35 2.70
N ASP A 10 -23.82 7.61 2.45
CA ASP A 10 -23.09 8.02 1.25
C ASP A 10 -21.69 7.39 1.19
N LEU A 11 -21.00 7.25 2.33
CA LEU A 11 -19.70 6.58 2.42
C LEU A 11 -19.81 5.06 2.21
N GLU A 12 -20.84 4.45 2.79
CA GLU A 12 -21.16 3.04 2.58
C GLU A 12 -21.51 2.74 1.11
N ASP A 13 -22.26 3.61 0.44
CA ASP A 13 -22.55 3.50 -0.99
C ASP A 13 -21.30 3.76 -1.84
N LEU A 14 -20.43 4.69 -1.43
CA LEU A 14 -19.14 4.94 -2.08
C LEU A 14 -18.21 3.72 -1.99
N GLY A 15 -18.17 3.02 -0.84
CA GLY A 15 -17.40 1.78 -0.69
C GLY A 15 -17.89 0.68 -1.64
N ARG A 16 -19.22 0.53 -1.78
CA ARG A 16 -19.81 -0.39 -2.78
C ARG A 16 -19.48 0.03 -4.21
N LEU A 17 -19.45 1.34 -4.49
CA LEU A 17 -19.13 1.87 -5.81
C LEU A 17 -17.66 1.62 -6.18
N VAL A 18 -16.74 1.74 -5.21
CA VAL A 18 -15.34 1.36 -5.39
C VAL A 18 -15.25 -0.10 -5.84
N LEU A 19 -15.90 -1.02 -5.13
CA LEU A 19 -15.89 -2.43 -5.50
C LEU A 19 -16.48 -2.67 -6.89
N TYR A 20 -17.63 -2.05 -7.20
CA TYR A 20 -18.27 -2.14 -8.52
C TYR A 20 -17.32 -1.74 -9.65
N VAL A 21 -16.61 -0.61 -9.50
CA VAL A 21 -15.67 -0.10 -10.51
C VAL A 21 -14.45 -1.01 -10.66
N VAL A 22 -13.87 -1.47 -9.54
CA VAL A 22 -12.69 -2.36 -9.56
C VAL A 22 -13.03 -3.71 -10.21
N MET A 23 -14.24 -4.23 -9.95
CA MET A 23 -14.78 -5.43 -10.58
C MET A 23 -15.32 -5.17 -12.00
N LYS A 24 -15.10 -3.97 -12.57
CA LYS A 24 -15.50 -3.59 -13.93
C LYS A 24 -17.00 -3.82 -14.22
N GLY A 25 -17.83 -3.70 -13.19
CA GLY A 25 -19.28 -3.91 -13.28
C GLY A 25 -19.71 -5.36 -13.51
N GLU A 26 -18.84 -6.35 -13.31
CA GLU A 26 -19.19 -7.78 -13.42
C GLU A 26 -20.30 -8.17 -12.43
N ILE A 27 -20.37 -7.50 -11.28
CA ILE A 27 -21.44 -7.66 -10.30
C ILE A 27 -22.32 -6.42 -10.33
N PRO A 28 -23.65 -6.57 -10.56
CA PRO A 28 -24.57 -5.43 -10.55
C PRO A 28 -24.53 -4.67 -9.22
N PHE A 29 -24.54 -3.34 -9.30
CA PHE A 29 -24.47 -2.48 -8.11
C PHE A 29 -25.61 -2.76 -7.12
N GLU A 30 -26.82 -3.04 -7.61
CA GLU A 30 -27.96 -3.41 -6.77
C GLU A 30 -27.73 -4.71 -6.00
N THR A 31 -26.99 -5.67 -6.57
CA THR A 31 -26.57 -6.89 -5.85
C THR A 31 -25.62 -6.54 -4.72
N LEU A 32 -24.67 -5.62 -4.93
CA LEU A 32 -23.72 -5.19 -3.89
C LEU A 32 -24.41 -4.49 -2.71
N LYS A 33 -25.50 -3.74 -2.96
CA LYS A 33 -26.31 -3.12 -1.89
C LYS A 33 -26.96 -4.12 -0.94
N THR A 34 -27.27 -5.32 -1.44
CA THR A 34 -27.89 -6.39 -0.63
C THR A 34 -26.89 -7.20 0.20
N GLN A 35 -25.59 -7.08 -0.10
CA GLN A 35 -24.55 -7.79 0.65
C GLN A 35 -24.17 -7.05 1.93
N ASN A 36 -23.80 -7.82 2.95
CA ASN A 36 -23.20 -7.26 4.16
C ASN A 36 -21.73 -6.89 3.93
N ASP A 37 -21.20 -6.08 4.84
CA ASP A 37 -19.85 -5.51 4.72
C ASP A 37 -18.74 -6.59 4.71
N GLU A 38 -18.89 -7.67 5.48
CA GLU A 38 -17.90 -8.76 5.54
C GLU A 38 -17.78 -9.51 4.19
N VAL A 39 -18.92 -9.74 3.53
CA VAL A 39 -18.96 -10.35 2.20
C VAL A 39 -18.28 -9.45 1.17
N LEU A 40 -18.56 -8.13 1.20
CA LEU A 40 -17.95 -7.17 0.29
C LEU A 40 -16.42 -7.07 0.47
N LEU A 41 -15.94 -7.10 1.71
CA LEU A 41 -14.49 -7.11 2.00
C LEU A 41 -13.82 -8.40 1.52
N THR A 42 -14.53 -9.53 1.55
CA THR A 42 -14.02 -10.82 1.05
C THR A 42 -14.00 -10.86 -0.49
N MET A 43 -14.91 -10.14 -1.15
CA MET A 43 -14.98 -10.02 -2.61
C MET A 43 -13.94 -9.06 -3.19
N SER A 44 -13.26 -8.27 -2.35
CA SER A 44 -12.25 -7.30 -2.80
C SER A 44 -11.06 -8.04 -3.45
N PRO A 45 -10.67 -7.68 -4.68
CA PRO A 45 -9.67 -8.47 -5.44
C PRO A 45 -8.23 -8.23 -4.99
N ASP A 46 -7.97 -7.17 -4.24
CA ASP A 46 -6.66 -6.81 -3.72
C ASP A 46 -6.77 -6.13 -2.33
N GLU A 47 -5.66 -6.12 -1.59
CA GLU A 47 -5.60 -5.61 -0.23
C GLU A 47 -5.80 -4.08 -0.18
N GLU A 48 -5.44 -3.32 -1.22
CA GLU A 48 -5.69 -1.88 -1.24
C GLU A 48 -7.18 -1.54 -1.38
N THR A 49 -7.91 -2.26 -2.23
CA THR A 49 -9.36 -2.14 -2.40
C THR A 49 -10.06 -2.50 -1.10
N LYS A 50 -9.68 -3.64 -0.51
CA LYS A 50 -10.23 -4.13 0.75
C LYS A 50 -10.04 -3.12 1.89
N ASP A 51 -8.83 -2.57 2.03
CA ASP A 51 -8.55 -1.59 3.08
C ASP A 51 -9.32 -0.28 2.89
N LEU A 52 -9.40 0.23 1.66
CA LEU A 52 -10.15 1.45 1.35
C LEU A 52 -11.64 1.28 1.68
N ILE A 53 -12.24 0.17 1.25
CA ILE A 53 -13.66 -0.13 1.52
C ILE A 53 -13.91 -0.24 3.02
N HIS A 54 -13.03 -0.94 3.75
CA HIS A 54 -13.13 -1.03 5.20
C HIS A 54 -13.10 0.36 5.87
N CYS A 55 -12.22 1.26 5.43
CA CYS A 55 -12.19 2.64 5.92
C CYS A 55 -13.46 3.43 5.59
N LEU A 56 -14.09 3.19 4.44
CA LEU A 56 -15.34 3.85 4.04
C LEU A 56 -16.55 3.33 4.83
N PHE A 57 -16.57 2.05 5.22
CA PHE A 57 -17.65 1.47 6.04
C PHE A 57 -17.52 1.83 7.52
N SER A 58 -16.30 2.12 7.98
CA SER A 58 -16.01 2.53 9.35
C SER A 58 -15.26 3.86 9.40
N PRO A 59 -15.85 4.96 8.92
CA PRO A 59 -15.26 6.29 9.04
C PRO A 59 -15.30 6.62 10.54
N GLY A 60 -14.13 6.82 11.16
CA GLY A 60 -14.04 7.15 12.59
C GLY A 60 -14.79 8.43 12.97
N GLU A 61 -14.57 8.94 14.19
CA GLU A 61 -15.34 10.09 14.71
C GLU A 61 -15.27 11.35 13.83
N ASN A 62 -14.21 11.53 13.03
CA ASN A 62 -14.03 12.68 12.15
C ASN A 62 -14.32 12.37 10.68
N VAL A 63 -15.59 12.06 10.39
CA VAL A 63 -16.10 11.68 9.06
C VAL A 63 -15.78 12.73 7.98
N LYS A 64 -15.77 14.03 8.33
CA LYS A 64 -15.53 15.12 7.36
C LYS A 64 -14.09 15.13 6.82
N ASN A 65 -13.10 14.82 7.66
CA ASN A 65 -11.71 14.75 7.24
C ASN A 65 -11.34 13.39 6.61
N CYS A 66 -12.12 12.34 6.92
CA CYS A 66 -11.91 10.99 6.43
C CYS A 66 -11.72 10.93 4.90
N LEU A 67 -12.56 11.60 4.11
CA LEU A 67 -12.44 11.59 2.65
C LEU A 67 -11.15 12.24 2.13
N VAL A 68 -10.71 13.33 2.74
CA VAL A 68 -9.47 14.02 2.33
C VAL A 68 -8.26 13.14 2.64
N ASP A 69 -8.28 12.48 3.80
CA ASP A 69 -7.22 11.56 4.20
C ASP A 69 -7.18 10.31 3.28
N LEU A 70 -8.35 9.83 2.85
CA LEU A 70 -8.46 8.70 1.92
C LEU A 70 -7.96 8.99 0.51
N LEU A 71 -7.89 10.24 0.06
CA LEU A 71 -7.24 10.56 -1.22
C LEU A 71 -5.73 10.26 -1.21
N GLY A 72 -5.12 10.19 -0.03
CA GLY A 72 -3.74 9.74 0.16
C GLY A 72 -3.58 8.22 0.23
N HIS A 73 -4.67 7.45 0.16
CA HIS A 73 -4.67 6.00 0.35
C HIS A 73 -3.92 5.24 -0.76
N PRO A 74 -3.21 4.12 -0.46
CA PRO A 74 -2.47 3.35 -1.46
C PRO A 74 -3.29 2.79 -2.63
N PHE A 75 -4.60 2.69 -2.46
CA PHE A 75 -5.53 2.40 -3.57
C PHE A 75 -5.32 3.36 -4.76
N PHE A 76 -5.11 4.64 -4.50
CA PHE A 76 -4.91 5.66 -5.53
C PHE A 76 -3.46 5.76 -6.02
N TRP A 77 -2.53 4.99 -5.44
CA TRP A 77 -1.14 5.01 -5.87
C TRP A 77 -0.95 4.12 -7.08
N THR A 78 -0.26 4.63 -8.10
CA THR A 78 0.23 3.80 -9.20
C THR A 78 1.17 2.71 -8.67
N TRP A 79 1.31 1.61 -9.41
CA TRP A 79 2.23 0.53 -9.03
C TRP A 79 3.66 1.02 -8.86
N GLU A 80 4.09 1.97 -9.70
CA GLU A 80 5.38 2.63 -9.57
C GLU A 80 5.48 3.48 -8.29
N ASN A 81 4.42 4.21 -7.91
CA ASN A 81 4.38 4.98 -6.66
C ASN A 81 4.47 4.07 -5.42
N ARG A 82 3.78 2.92 -5.43
CA ARG A 82 3.85 1.91 -4.37
C ARG A 82 5.27 1.37 -4.27
N TYR A 83 5.86 0.95 -5.39
CA TYR A 83 7.23 0.46 -5.46
C TYR A 83 8.25 1.50 -4.99
N ARG A 84 8.14 2.75 -5.45
CA ARG A 84 9.00 3.86 -5.02
C ARG A 84 8.91 4.10 -3.53
N THR A 85 7.70 4.04 -2.94
CA THR A 85 7.51 4.18 -1.50
C THR A 85 8.28 3.11 -0.73
N LEU A 86 8.14 1.84 -1.12
CA LEU A 86 8.87 0.73 -0.49
C LEU A 86 10.39 0.91 -0.59
N ARG A 87 10.89 1.35 -1.75
CA ARG A 87 12.32 1.66 -1.95
C ARG A 87 12.80 2.82 -1.08
N ASN A 88 12.02 3.89 -0.98
CA ASN A 88 12.36 5.08 -0.22
C ASN A 88 12.45 4.77 1.27
N VAL A 89 11.47 4.04 1.82
CA VAL A 89 11.53 3.55 3.20
C VAL A 89 12.73 2.62 3.37
N GLY A 90 12.93 1.66 2.46
CA GLY A 90 14.09 0.76 2.46
C GLY A 90 15.46 1.47 2.34
N ASN A 91 15.47 2.74 1.92
CA ASN A 91 16.65 3.58 1.84
C ASN A 91 16.93 4.38 3.13
N GLU A 92 16.10 4.26 4.16
CA GLU A 92 16.40 4.86 5.47
C GLU A 92 17.68 4.25 6.06
N SER A 93 18.51 5.09 6.70
CA SER A 93 19.81 4.66 7.22
C SER A 93 19.68 3.51 8.22
N ASP A 94 18.65 3.60 9.06
CA ASP A 94 18.38 2.65 10.13
C ASP A 94 18.03 1.25 9.60
N ILE A 95 17.35 1.18 8.45
CA ILE A 95 17.10 -0.07 7.73
C ILE A 95 18.40 -0.60 7.11
N LYS A 96 19.17 0.26 6.41
CA LYS A 96 20.41 -0.15 5.72
C LYS A 96 21.42 -0.79 6.68
N VAL A 97 21.55 -0.25 7.89
CA VAL A 97 22.51 -0.73 8.91
C VAL A 97 21.90 -1.68 9.95
N ARG A 98 20.60 -2.02 9.84
CA ARG A 98 19.88 -2.85 10.82
C ARG A 98 20.00 -2.31 12.24
N LYS A 99 19.70 -1.02 12.43
CA LYS A 99 19.78 -0.38 13.75
C LYS A 99 18.63 -0.86 14.63
N CYS A 100 18.81 -1.99 15.33
CA CYS A 100 17.74 -2.68 16.08
C CYS A 100 16.96 -1.81 17.09
N LYS A 101 17.53 -0.69 17.55
CA LYS A 101 16.90 0.26 18.48
C LYS A 101 16.30 1.50 17.79
N SER A 102 16.18 1.50 16.47
CA SER A 102 15.56 2.61 15.74
C SER A 102 14.04 2.62 15.88
N ASP A 103 13.46 3.81 15.94
CA ASP A 103 12.02 3.98 15.98
C ASP A 103 11.35 3.40 14.74
N LEU A 104 11.96 3.57 13.55
CA LEU A 104 11.48 2.98 12.30
C LEU A 104 11.36 1.45 12.38
N LEU A 105 12.41 0.74 12.78
CA LEU A 105 12.35 -0.73 12.85
C LEU A 105 11.36 -1.19 13.92
N ARG A 106 11.19 -0.45 15.02
CA ARG A 106 10.15 -0.74 16.02
C ARG A 106 8.74 -0.53 15.46
N LEU A 107 8.51 0.52 14.68
CA LEU A 107 7.22 0.75 13.99
C LEU A 107 6.91 -0.38 13.01
N LEU A 108 7.92 -0.88 12.29
CA LEU A 108 7.77 -1.95 11.30
C LEU A 108 7.69 -3.36 11.89
N GLN A 109 7.97 -3.53 13.19
CA GLN A 109 7.87 -4.83 13.84
C GLN A 109 6.43 -5.35 13.80
N HIS A 110 6.31 -6.59 13.35
CA HIS A 110 5.08 -7.35 13.39
C HIS A 110 4.77 -7.68 14.86
N GLN A 111 3.58 -7.31 15.35
CA GLN A 111 3.20 -7.58 16.73
C GLN A 111 2.69 -9.02 16.86
N THR A 112 2.89 -9.66 18.00
CA THR A 112 2.51 -11.07 18.25
C THR A 112 1.02 -11.37 18.03
N LEU A 113 0.15 -10.35 18.11
CA LEU A 113 -1.30 -10.49 17.93
C LEU A 113 -1.75 -10.23 16.48
N GLU A 114 -0.86 -9.80 15.60
CA GLU A 114 -1.21 -9.57 14.20
C GLU A 114 -1.28 -10.90 13.41
N PRO A 115 -2.19 -11.00 12.43
CA PRO A 115 -2.32 -12.21 11.62
C PRO A 115 -1.07 -12.44 10.76
N PRO A 116 -0.79 -13.71 10.37
CA PRO A 116 0.33 -14.01 9.48
C PRO A 116 0.30 -13.18 8.20
N ARG A 117 1.47 -12.73 7.77
CA ARG A 117 1.65 -11.88 6.58
C ARG A 117 2.28 -12.65 5.44
N SER A 118 2.04 -12.18 4.22
CA SER A 118 2.67 -12.78 3.04
C SER A 118 4.21 -12.70 3.09
N PHE A 119 4.78 -11.80 3.87
CA PHE A 119 6.22 -11.54 3.96
C PHE A 119 6.88 -12.03 5.26
N ASP A 120 6.18 -12.79 6.11
CA ASP A 120 6.76 -13.30 7.36
C ASP A 120 7.96 -14.22 7.14
N GLN A 121 8.00 -14.95 6.02
CA GLN A 121 9.12 -15.80 5.57
C GLN A 121 9.54 -15.44 4.15
N TRP A 122 9.65 -14.14 3.87
CA TRP A 122 9.82 -13.61 2.51
C TRP A 122 11.05 -14.14 1.79
N THR A 123 12.13 -14.49 2.51
CA THR A 123 13.36 -14.98 1.87
C THR A 123 13.14 -16.28 1.10
N SER A 124 12.21 -17.13 1.56
CA SER A 124 11.83 -18.38 0.89
C SER A 124 10.93 -18.18 -0.34
N LYS A 125 10.35 -16.99 -0.50
CA LYS A 125 9.43 -16.66 -1.61
C LYS A 125 10.12 -16.00 -2.80
N ILE A 126 11.37 -15.60 -2.63
CA ILE A 126 12.19 -15.06 -3.72
C ILE A 126 12.87 -16.20 -4.47
N ASP A 127 13.02 -16.04 -5.78
CA ASP A 127 13.80 -16.99 -6.58
C ASP A 127 15.20 -17.19 -6.00
N LYS A 128 15.62 -18.45 -5.91
CA LYS A 128 16.86 -18.83 -5.25
C LYS A 128 18.09 -18.17 -5.89
N ASN A 129 18.14 -18.08 -7.22
CA ASN A 129 19.28 -17.47 -7.90
C ASN A 129 19.37 -15.98 -7.60
N VAL A 130 18.22 -15.29 -7.58
CA VAL A 130 18.15 -13.87 -7.21
C VAL A 130 18.60 -13.69 -5.75
N MET A 131 18.13 -14.54 -4.83
CA MET A 131 18.49 -14.46 -3.41
C MET A 131 19.99 -14.72 -3.18
N ASP A 132 20.54 -15.78 -3.78
CA ASP A 132 21.95 -16.15 -3.67
C ASP A 132 22.85 -15.04 -4.23
N GLU A 133 22.50 -14.47 -5.40
CA GLU A 133 23.25 -13.37 -6.01
C GLU A 133 23.24 -12.10 -5.15
N MET A 134 22.11 -11.81 -4.49
CA MET A 134 21.98 -10.66 -3.59
C MET A 134 22.70 -10.88 -2.25
N ASN A 135 22.73 -12.11 -1.72
CA ASN A 135 23.45 -12.46 -0.50
C ASN A 135 24.97 -12.51 -0.70
N HIS A 136 25.46 -12.92 -1.88
CA HIS A 136 26.88 -12.96 -2.23
C HIS A 136 27.61 -11.62 -1.95
N PHE A 137 26.91 -10.50 -2.14
CA PHE A 137 27.43 -9.17 -1.83
C PHE A 137 27.75 -8.99 -0.33
N TYR A 138 26.92 -9.54 0.56
CA TYR A 138 27.11 -9.48 2.00
C TYR A 138 28.16 -10.48 2.46
N GLU A 139 28.16 -11.69 1.90
CA GLU A 139 29.14 -12.74 2.19
C GLU A 139 30.57 -12.27 1.87
N LYS A 140 30.80 -11.71 0.68
CA LYS A 140 32.09 -11.12 0.28
C LYS A 140 32.58 -10.04 1.25
N ARG A 141 31.67 -9.38 1.94
CA ARG A 141 31.96 -8.29 2.90
C ARG A 141 31.93 -8.76 4.35
N LYS A 142 31.82 -10.07 4.59
CA LYS A 142 31.68 -10.69 5.92
C LYS A 142 30.54 -10.05 6.73
N LYS A 143 29.43 -9.75 6.05
CA LYS A 143 28.20 -9.21 6.66
C LYS A 143 27.13 -10.29 6.66
N ASN A 144 26.21 -10.20 7.62
CA ASN A 144 25.09 -11.14 7.72
C ASN A 144 24.19 -11.05 6.47
N PRO A 145 23.73 -12.20 5.93
CA PRO A 145 22.78 -12.25 4.80
C PRO A 145 21.44 -11.60 5.18
N TYR A 146 20.52 -11.53 4.22
CA TYR A 146 19.15 -11.09 4.48
C TYR A 146 18.45 -12.03 5.48
N GLN A 147 17.63 -11.44 6.35
CA GLN A 147 16.83 -12.14 7.35
C GLN A 147 15.34 -11.90 7.09
N ASP A 148 14.48 -12.81 7.57
CA ASP A 148 13.01 -12.70 7.50
C ASP A 148 12.48 -11.61 8.46
N THR A 149 12.84 -10.37 8.19
CA THR A 149 12.32 -9.17 8.84
C THR A 149 11.79 -8.21 7.78
N VAL A 150 10.78 -7.41 8.14
CA VAL A 150 10.23 -6.37 7.24
C VAL A 150 11.31 -5.38 6.80
N GLY A 151 12.20 -4.99 7.73
CA GLY A 151 13.31 -4.08 7.41
C GLY A 151 14.25 -4.64 6.34
N ASP A 152 14.62 -5.91 6.44
CA ASP A 152 15.49 -6.55 5.44
C ASP A 152 14.78 -6.78 4.11
N LEU A 153 13.47 -7.03 4.09
CA LEU A 153 12.68 -7.06 2.85
C LEU A 153 12.67 -5.69 2.16
N LEU A 154 12.42 -4.60 2.89
CA LEU A 154 12.45 -3.25 2.31
C LEU A 154 13.85 -2.88 1.80
N LYS A 155 14.89 -3.26 2.54
CA LYS A 155 16.28 -3.12 2.11
C LYS A 155 16.57 -3.91 0.84
N PHE A 156 16.05 -5.14 0.73
CA PHE A 156 16.15 -5.97 -0.47
C PHE A 156 15.48 -5.30 -1.67
N ILE A 157 14.21 -4.88 -1.53
CA ILE A 157 13.45 -4.16 -2.56
C ILE A 157 14.19 -2.91 -3.04
N ARG A 158 14.71 -2.11 -2.10
CA ARG A 158 15.55 -0.94 -2.40
C ARG A 158 16.77 -1.33 -3.21
N ASN A 159 17.52 -2.35 -2.79
CA ASN A 159 18.76 -2.75 -3.48
C ASN A 159 18.49 -3.31 -4.88
N ILE A 160 17.39 -4.05 -5.08
CA ILE A 160 16.94 -4.43 -6.42
C ILE A 160 16.69 -3.18 -7.26
N GLY A 161 15.91 -2.22 -6.76
CA GLY A 161 15.59 -1.01 -7.52
C GLY A 161 16.80 -0.13 -7.90
N GLU A 162 17.87 -0.17 -7.12
CA GLU A 162 19.13 0.54 -7.44
C GLU A 162 19.96 -0.18 -8.52
N HIS A 163 19.96 -1.52 -8.53
CA HIS A 163 20.98 -2.29 -9.26
C HIS A 163 20.42 -3.18 -10.37
N ILE A 164 19.10 -3.39 -10.47
CA ILE A 164 18.50 -4.35 -11.42
C ILE A 164 18.72 -3.98 -12.89
N ASN A 165 18.97 -2.70 -13.18
CA ASN A 165 19.25 -2.22 -14.53
C ASN A 165 20.73 -2.28 -14.92
N GLU A 166 21.62 -2.68 -14.02
CA GLU A 166 23.03 -2.89 -14.35
C GLU A 166 23.18 -4.13 -15.25
N GLU A 167 24.02 -4.07 -16.29
CA GLU A 167 24.20 -5.16 -17.26
C GLU A 167 24.54 -6.50 -16.59
N LYS A 168 25.38 -6.46 -15.56
CA LYS A 168 25.78 -7.64 -14.78
C LYS A 168 24.61 -8.32 -14.04
N LYS A 169 23.44 -7.68 -13.96
CA LYS A 169 22.23 -8.14 -13.28
C LYS A 169 21.12 -8.59 -14.24
N ARG A 170 21.44 -8.74 -15.54
CA ARG A 170 20.48 -9.14 -16.58
C ARG A 170 19.71 -10.43 -16.23
N GLY A 171 20.39 -11.45 -15.70
CA GLY A 171 19.73 -12.71 -15.30
C GLY A 171 18.67 -12.51 -14.21
N MET A 172 18.97 -11.72 -13.16
CA MET A 172 17.95 -11.38 -12.15
C MET A 172 16.80 -10.57 -12.76
N LYS A 173 17.09 -9.67 -13.69
CA LYS A 173 16.06 -8.85 -14.35
C LYS A 173 15.11 -9.70 -15.21
N GLU A 174 15.61 -10.72 -15.88
CA GLU A 174 14.79 -11.68 -16.64
C GLU A 174 13.85 -12.47 -15.72
N ILE A 175 14.33 -12.86 -14.53
CA ILE A 175 13.52 -13.59 -13.53
C ILE A 175 12.46 -12.67 -12.89
N LEU A 176 12.85 -11.46 -12.49
CA LEU A 176 11.97 -10.54 -11.77
C LEU A 176 10.99 -9.81 -12.71
N GLY A 177 11.30 -9.68 -13.99
CA GLY A 177 10.49 -8.91 -14.94
C GLY A 177 10.39 -7.44 -14.53
N ASP A 178 9.15 -6.95 -14.38
CA ASP A 178 8.88 -5.64 -13.78
C ASP A 178 8.89 -5.75 -12.25
N PRO A 179 9.88 -5.15 -11.55
CA PRO A 179 9.96 -5.24 -10.10
C PRO A 179 8.75 -4.64 -9.37
N SER A 180 8.11 -3.62 -9.95
CA SER A 180 6.95 -2.99 -9.32
C SER A 180 5.78 -3.96 -9.23
N ARG A 181 5.64 -4.80 -10.26
CA ARG A 181 4.66 -5.89 -10.35
C ARG A 181 5.04 -7.08 -9.50
N TYR A 182 6.26 -7.58 -9.67
CA TYR A 182 6.77 -8.76 -8.97
C TYR A 182 6.56 -8.69 -7.46
N PHE A 183 6.94 -7.57 -6.82
CA PHE A 183 6.84 -7.46 -5.36
C PHE A 183 5.39 -7.34 -4.86
N GLN A 184 4.50 -6.71 -5.63
CA GLN A 184 3.10 -6.61 -5.25
C GLN A 184 2.38 -7.95 -5.43
N GLU A 185 2.70 -8.72 -6.47
CA GLU A 185 2.14 -10.07 -6.65
C GLU A 185 2.69 -11.08 -5.63
N THR A 186 3.98 -10.97 -5.28
CA THR A 186 4.61 -11.86 -4.29
C THR A 186 4.19 -11.51 -2.85
N PHE A 187 3.99 -10.22 -2.56
CA PHE A 187 3.67 -9.71 -1.23
C PHE A 187 2.48 -8.73 -1.24
N PRO A 188 1.25 -9.22 -1.48
CA PRO A 188 0.09 -8.36 -1.75
C PRO A 188 -0.32 -7.46 -0.57
N ASP A 189 -0.02 -7.84 0.67
CA ASP A 189 -0.34 -7.08 1.88
C ASP A 189 0.77 -6.10 2.33
N LEU A 190 1.94 -6.11 1.67
CA LEU A 190 3.09 -5.32 2.11
C LEU A 190 2.86 -3.80 2.03
N VAL A 191 2.27 -3.32 0.94
CA VAL A 191 2.07 -1.88 0.72
C VAL A 191 1.14 -1.30 1.79
N ILE A 192 -0.01 -1.95 2.02
CA ILE A 192 -0.97 -1.55 3.05
C ILE A 192 -0.36 -1.66 4.44
N TYR A 193 0.43 -2.71 4.71
CA TYR A 193 1.13 -2.84 5.98
C TYR A 193 2.06 -1.65 6.25
N ILE A 194 2.92 -1.29 5.29
CA ILE A 194 3.84 -0.15 5.42
C ILE A 194 3.08 1.16 5.55
N TYR A 195 2.01 1.35 4.76
CA TYR A 195 1.16 2.52 4.84
C TYR A 195 0.58 2.70 6.26
N LYS A 196 -0.06 1.66 6.81
CA LYS A 196 -0.68 1.70 8.13
C LYS A 196 0.32 1.97 9.25
N LYS A 197 1.51 1.37 9.19
CA LYS A 197 2.54 1.56 10.22
C LYS A 197 3.14 2.98 10.21
N LEU A 198 3.18 3.64 9.06
CA LEU A 198 3.95 4.88 8.89
C LEU A 198 3.10 6.14 8.64
N LYS A 199 1.81 6.03 8.32
CA LYS A 199 0.97 7.20 7.94
C LYS A 199 0.90 8.33 8.97
N GLU A 200 0.90 7.99 10.27
CA GLU A 200 0.86 8.97 11.37
C GLU A 200 2.25 9.32 11.92
N THR A 201 3.31 9.10 11.14
CA THR A 201 4.71 9.30 11.57
C THR A 201 5.46 10.24 10.64
N GLU A 202 6.67 10.65 11.03
CA GLU A 202 7.54 11.44 10.15
C GLU A 202 7.93 10.71 8.86
N TYR A 203 7.85 9.38 8.83
CA TYR A 203 8.17 8.56 7.67
C TYR A 203 7.11 8.63 6.57
N ARG A 204 5.95 9.25 6.83
CA ARG A 204 4.96 9.58 5.79
C ARG A 204 5.53 10.46 4.67
N LYS A 205 6.66 11.15 4.93
CA LYS A 205 7.41 11.92 3.91
C LYS A 205 7.79 11.08 2.67
N HIS A 206 7.82 9.76 2.79
CA HIS A 206 8.11 8.83 1.69
C HIS A 206 6.91 8.52 0.81
N PHE A 207 5.70 8.85 1.24
CA PHE A 207 4.48 8.57 0.50
C PHE A 207 4.33 9.56 -0.67
N PRO A 208 3.64 9.16 -1.74
CA PRO A 208 3.32 10.07 -2.83
C PRO A 208 2.55 11.27 -2.29
N GLN A 209 2.92 12.47 -2.73
CA GLN A 209 2.11 13.63 -2.48
C GLN A 209 0.80 13.48 -3.27
N PRO A 210 -0.36 13.84 -2.68
CA PRO A 210 -1.59 13.89 -3.45
C PRO A 210 -1.40 14.84 -4.64
N PRO A 211 -2.05 14.56 -5.78
CA PRO A 211 -2.01 15.49 -6.90
C PRO A 211 -2.41 16.90 -6.44
N PRO A 212 -1.82 17.97 -7.01
CA PRO A 212 -2.24 19.33 -6.70
C PRO A 212 -3.76 19.40 -6.84
N ARG A 213 -4.43 20.00 -5.85
CA ARG A 213 -5.89 20.08 -5.81
C ARG A 213 -6.40 20.44 -7.20
N LEU A 214 -7.19 19.54 -7.81
CA LEU A 214 -8.05 19.93 -8.91
C LEU A 214 -8.83 21.14 -8.41
N SER A 215 -8.59 22.30 -9.01
CA SER A 215 -9.40 23.49 -8.78
C SER A 215 -10.83 23.08 -9.14
N VAL A 216 -11.62 22.78 -8.12
CA VAL A 216 -13.04 22.46 -8.27
C VAL A 216 -13.64 23.71 -8.93
N PRO A 217 -14.20 23.60 -10.14
CA PRO A 217 -14.93 24.71 -10.74
C PRO A 217 -16.00 25.11 -9.74
N GLU A 218 -16.09 26.40 -9.40
CA GLU A 218 -17.18 26.90 -8.58
C GLU A 218 -18.49 26.42 -9.21
N ALA A 219 -19.29 25.70 -8.44
CA ALA A 219 -20.62 25.30 -8.88
C ALA A 219 -21.41 26.59 -9.12
N VAL A 220 -21.62 26.92 -10.39
CA VAL A 220 -22.50 28.02 -10.79
C VAL A 220 -23.90 27.62 -10.35
N GLY A 221 -24.35 28.20 -9.23
CA GLY A 221 -25.73 28.05 -8.76
C GLY A 221 -26.71 28.48 -9.85
N PRO A 222 -27.95 27.93 -9.86
CA PRO A 222 -28.94 28.27 -10.86
C PRO A 222 -29.16 29.78 -10.85
N GLY A 223 -28.82 30.44 -11.96
CA GLY A 223 -28.97 31.87 -12.14
C GLY A 223 -30.39 32.28 -11.76
N GLY A 224 -30.50 33.23 -10.84
CA GLY A 224 -31.76 33.85 -10.50
C GLY A 224 -32.36 34.46 -11.76
N ILE A 225 -33.45 33.87 -12.23
CA ILE A 225 -34.36 34.51 -13.17
C ILE A 225 -34.95 35.69 -12.41
N GLN A 226 -34.44 36.89 -12.68
CA GLN A 226 -35.14 38.11 -12.28
C GLN A 226 -36.24 38.38 -13.30
N SER A 227 -37.41 38.64 -12.73
CA SER A 227 -38.73 38.87 -13.34
C SER A 227 -38.77 39.94 -14.43
#